data_AF-A0AAU1ZXM5-F1
#
_entry.id   AF-A0AAU1ZXM5-F1
#
_cell.length_a   1.000
_cell.length_b   1.000
_cell.length_c   1.000
_cell.angle_alpha   90.00
_cell.angle_beta   90.00
_cell.angle_gamma   90.00
#
_symmetry.space_group_name_H-M   'P 1'
#
loop_
_entity.id
_entity.type
_entity.pdbx_description
1 polymer ?
#
loop_
_entity_poly.entity_id
_entity_poly.type
_entity_poly.pdbx_seq_one_letter_code
_entity_poly.pdbx_strand_id
1 'polypeptide(L)'
;MTPYSLAFYVDVVTTGTVLGVGTANSPEQVAEVLGPDFAEDTFSDRSMCLGYGFVEFFWDRESADAPWSGHHFTLQLHRLAHRNRTDVHDVLRAQYGRFTPRLRFEKLQRLLTRRGVPLVEIPEIPGTGPYFRTFWQPDSRVAITVIGTYGEHETPDDLRVGDVYSVHGPLRAEEVAWRRAQVQEPV
;
A
#
# COMPACT_ATOMS: atom_id res chain seq x y z
N MET A 1 14.02 17.14 -11.85
CA MET A 1 12.86 16.28 -12.17
C MET A 1 12.82 15.12 -11.21
N THR A 2 11.75 14.98 -10.43
CA THR A 2 11.50 13.79 -9.61
C THR A 2 11.25 12.62 -10.57
N PRO A 3 11.86 11.43 -10.40
CA PRO A 3 11.53 10.28 -11.24
C PRO A 3 10.02 10.04 -11.13
N TYR A 4 9.34 9.93 -12.27
CA TYR A 4 7.89 10.09 -12.38
C TYR A 4 7.08 9.13 -11.47
N SER A 5 7.53 7.90 -11.25
CA SER A 5 6.90 6.95 -10.31
C SER A 5 7.05 7.33 -8.84
N LEU A 6 8.04 8.13 -8.46
CA LEU A 6 8.16 8.61 -7.09
C LEU A 6 7.09 9.67 -6.76
N ALA A 7 6.60 10.40 -7.76
CA ALA A 7 5.47 11.30 -7.55
C ALA A 7 4.21 10.52 -7.17
N PHE A 8 3.94 9.40 -7.85
CA PHE A 8 2.83 8.49 -7.52
C PHE A 8 2.81 8.10 -6.04
N TYR A 9 3.92 7.59 -5.51
CA TYR A 9 3.95 7.16 -4.10
C TYR A 9 3.78 8.32 -3.12
N VAL A 10 4.31 9.51 -3.47
CA VAL A 10 4.09 10.70 -2.65
C VAL A 10 2.62 11.10 -2.66
N ASP A 11 1.96 11.06 -3.82
CA ASP A 11 0.57 11.45 -3.97
C ASP A 11 -0.35 10.47 -3.22
N VAL A 12 -0.10 9.16 -3.33
CA VAL A 12 -0.84 8.14 -2.57
C VAL A 12 -0.68 8.33 -1.06
N VAL A 13 0.55 8.48 -0.57
CA VAL A 13 0.81 8.66 0.87
C VAL A 13 0.24 9.98 1.39
N THR A 14 0.18 11.02 0.56
CA THR A 14 -0.37 12.32 0.96
C THR A 14 -1.89 12.32 0.99
N THR A 15 -2.54 11.63 0.05
CA THR A 15 -4.00 11.72 -0.15
C THR A 15 -4.76 10.53 0.41
N GLY A 16 -4.12 9.37 0.57
CA GLY A 16 -4.80 8.12 0.90
C GLY A 16 -5.58 7.54 -0.27
N THR A 17 -5.27 7.96 -1.50
CA THR A 17 -5.98 7.55 -2.71
C THR A 17 -5.02 7.20 -3.84
N VAL A 18 -5.45 6.34 -4.75
CA VAL A 18 -4.75 6.04 -6.01
C VAL A 18 -5.50 6.77 -7.11
N LEU A 19 -4.88 7.77 -7.74
CA LEU A 19 -5.53 8.61 -8.76
C LEU A 19 -6.85 9.27 -8.29
N GLY A 20 -6.99 9.55 -6.99
CA GLY A 20 -8.19 10.15 -6.42
C GLY A 20 -9.27 9.16 -6.02
N VAL A 21 -9.13 7.86 -6.32
CA VAL A 21 -10.01 6.81 -5.81
C VAL A 21 -9.43 6.12 -4.58
N GLY A 22 -10.29 5.79 -3.62
CA GLY A 22 -9.93 5.17 -2.35
C GLY A 22 -11.03 4.23 -1.86
N THR A 23 -11.01 3.87 -0.58
CA THR A 23 -11.95 2.90 0.00
C THR A 23 -13.40 3.38 0.08
N ALA A 24 -13.63 4.69 -0.06
CA ALA A 24 -14.99 5.23 -0.14
C ALA A 24 -15.65 5.00 -1.51
N ASN A 25 -14.89 4.56 -2.52
CA ASN A 25 -15.39 4.35 -3.86
C ASN A 25 -15.91 2.91 -4.05
N SER A 26 -16.94 2.77 -4.88
CA SER A 26 -17.42 1.46 -5.29
C SER A 26 -16.46 0.81 -6.31
N PRO A 27 -16.55 -0.51 -6.54
CA PRO A 27 -15.77 -1.19 -7.56
C PRO A 27 -15.91 -0.56 -8.95
N GLU A 28 -17.13 -0.15 -9.31
CA GLU A 28 -17.44 0.49 -10.60
C GLU A 28 -16.74 1.85 -10.73
N GLN A 29 -16.75 2.67 -9.67
CA GLN A 29 -16.06 3.96 -9.65
C GLN A 29 -14.54 3.81 -9.75
N VAL A 30 -13.98 2.75 -9.16
CA VAL A 30 -12.55 2.43 -9.30
C VAL A 30 -12.24 2.02 -10.74
N ALA A 31 -13.09 1.18 -11.35
CA ALA A 31 -12.93 0.76 -12.74
C ALA A 31 -13.11 1.91 -13.75
N GLU A 32 -13.95 2.90 -13.46
CA GLU A 32 -14.08 4.11 -14.30
C GLU A 32 -12.76 4.92 -14.36
N VAL A 33 -12.01 4.96 -13.26
CA VAL A 33 -10.76 5.74 -13.17
C VAL A 33 -9.54 4.93 -13.61
N LEU A 34 -9.45 3.67 -13.18
CA LEU A 34 -8.30 2.81 -13.47
C LEU A 34 -8.46 2.03 -14.77
N GLY A 35 -9.67 1.93 -15.31
CA GLY A 35 -9.98 1.18 -16.53
C GLY A 35 -10.57 -0.20 -16.23
N PRO A 36 -11.01 -0.91 -17.29
CA PRO A 36 -11.64 -2.23 -17.16
C PRO A 36 -10.63 -3.39 -17.04
N ASP A 37 -9.33 -3.13 -17.23
CA ASP A 37 -8.29 -4.16 -17.28
C ASP A 37 -7.80 -4.54 -15.87
N PHE A 38 -8.68 -5.17 -15.08
CA PHE A 38 -8.35 -5.69 -13.75
C PHE A 38 -8.37 -7.22 -13.70
N ALA A 39 -7.59 -7.77 -12.77
CA ALA A 39 -7.81 -9.12 -12.26
C ALA A 39 -8.83 -9.05 -11.13
N GLU A 40 -9.86 -9.89 -11.18
CA GLU A 40 -10.86 -10.00 -10.11
C GLU A 40 -10.64 -11.31 -9.35
N ASP A 41 -10.49 -11.19 -8.03
CA ASP A 41 -10.44 -12.32 -7.11
C ASP A 41 -11.64 -12.23 -6.15
N THR A 42 -12.52 -13.22 -6.21
CA THR A 42 -13.65 -13.35 -5.29
C THR A 42 -13.31 -14.41 -4.23
N PHE A 43 -13.18 -14.00 -2.96
CA PHE A 43 -12.90 -14.92 -1.86
C PHE A 43 -14.17 -15.58 -1.31
N SER A 44 -15.30 -14.88 -1.43
CA SER A 44 -16.63 -15.36 -1.07
C SER A 44 -17.69 -14.52 -1.78
N ASP A 45 -18.97 -14.88 -1.63
CA ASP A 45 -20.09 -14.04 -2.06
C ASP A 45 -20.12 -12.67 -1.35
N ARG A 46 -19.22 -12.41 -0.38
CA ARG A 46 -19.20 -11.22 0.46
C ARG A 46 -17.87 -10.47 0.47
N SER A 47 -16.86 -10.94 -0.26
CA SER A 47 -15.53 -10.31 -0.26
C SER A 47 -14.88 -10.39 -1.63
N MET A 48 -14.37 -9.26 -2.10
CA MET A 48 -13.85 -9.08 -3.46
C MET A 48 -12.57 -8.25 -3.45
N CYS A 49 -11.63 -8.63 -4.32
CA CYS A 49 -10.43 -7.87 -4.64
C CYS A 49 -10.40 -7.56 -6.14
N LEU A 50 -10.11 -6.30 -6.48
CA LEU A 50 -9.76 -5.90 -7.84
C LEU A 50 -8.29 -5.51 -7.90
N GLY A 51 -7.51 -6.22 -8.71
CA GLY A 51 -6.09 -6.03 -8.94
C GLY A 51 -5.78 -5.32 -10.26
N TYR A 52 -5.12 -4.17 -10.16
CA TYR A 52 -4.59 -3.37 -11.28
C TYR A 52 -3.06 -3.49 -11.31
N GLY A 53 -2.56 -4.72 -11.41
CA GLY A 53 -1.14 -5.05 -11.31
C GLY A 53 -0.65 -5.11 -9.85
N PHE A 54 0.15 -4.13 -9.42
CA PHE A 54 0.63 -4.01 -8.04
C PHE A 54 -0.34 -3.24 -7.15
N VAL A 55 -1.38 -2.62 -7.70
CA VAL A 55 -2.43 -1.94 -6.94
C VAL A 55 -3.59 -2.89 -6.75
N GLU A 56 -4.07 -3.05 -5.52
CA GLU A 56 -5.23 -3.88 -5.21
C GLU A 56 -6.21 -3.06 -4.37
N PHE A 57 -7.50 -3.23 -4.62
CA PHE A 57 -8.58 -2.69 -3.82
C PHE A 57 -9.45 -3.81 -3.31
N PHE A 58 -9.96 -3.64 -2.09
CA PHE A 58 -10.72 -4.67 -1.43
C PHE A 58 -12.04 -4.13 -0.87
N TRP A 59 -13.09 -4.91 -1.06
CA TRP A 59 -14.44 -4.62 -0.61
C TRP A 59 -15.06 -5.82 0.08
N ASP A 60 -15.88 -5.52 1.07
CA ASP A 60 -16.76 -6.49 1.71
C ASP A 60 -18.22 -6.03 1.61
N ARG A 61 -19.16 -6.97 1.78
CA ARG A 61 -20.59 -6.69 1.88
C ARG A 61 -21.26 -7.63 2.87
N GLU A 62 -22.35 -7.17 3.49
CA GLU A 62 -23.04 -7.94 4.53
C GLU A 62 -23.75 -9.19 3.97
N SER A 63 -24.24 -9.10 2.73
CA SER A 63 -24.95 -10.16 2.01
C SER A 63 -24.77 -9.99 0.50
N ALA A 64 -25.18 -11.00 -0.28
CA ALA A 64 -25.04 -10.99 -1.74
C ALA A 64 -25.79 -9.84 -2.45
N ASP A 65 -26.82 -9.29 -1.82
CA ASP A 65 -27.64 -8.19 -2.37
C ASP A 65 -27.27 -6.82 -1.78
N ALA A 66 -26.39 -6.78 -0.77
CA ALA A 66 -25.94 -5.55 -0.16
C ALA A 66 -24.89 -4.84 -1.04
N PRO A 67 -24.82 -3.50 -0.99
CA PRO A 67 -23.78 -2.75 -1.69
C PRO A 67 -22.39 -3.09 -1.14
N TRP A 68 -21.39 -3.01 -2.01
CA TRP A 68 -19.99 -3.16 -1.64
C TRP A 68 -19.52 -1.98 -0.76
N SER A 69 -18.78 -2.28 0.29
CA SER A 69 -18.11 -1.31 1.16
C SER A 69 -16.60 -1.53 1.09
N GLY A 70 -15.86 -0.53 0.62
CA GLY A 70 -14.41 -0.63 0.51
C GLY A 70 -13.77 -0.62 1.89
N HIS A 71 -12.83 -1.54 2.13
CA HIS A 71 -12.19 -1.64 3.45
C HIS A 71 -10.72 -1.20 3.42
N HIS A 72 -9.94 -1.56 2.38
CA HIS A 72 -8.58 -1.05 2.18
C HIS A 72 -8.13 -1.16 0.72
N PHE A 73 -7.01 -0.51 0.41
CA PHE A 73 -6.21 -0.76 -0.78
C PHE A 73 -4.79 -1.16 -0.37
N THR A 74 -4.09 -1.84 -1.27
CA THR A 74 -2.67 -2.15 -1.11
C THR A 74 -1.90 -1.79 -2.37
N LEU A 75 -0.63 -1.47 -2.18
CA LEU A 75 0.39 -1.41 -3.21
C LEU A 75 1.42 -2.50 -2.90
N GLN A 76 1.47 -3.54 -3.72
CA GLN A 76 2.35 -4.70 -3.59
C GLN A 76 3.70 -4.43 -4.27
N LEU A 77 4.47 -3.46 -3.76
CA LEU A 77 5.71 -3.00 -4.41
C LEU A 77 6.75 -4.11 -4.57
N HIS A 78 6.75 -5.12 -3.69
CA HIS A 78 7.62 -6.28 -3.84
C HIS A 78 7.42 -7.02 -5.18
N ARG A 79 6.23 -6.98 -5.79
CA ARG A 79 5.98 -7.59 -7.10
C ARG A 79 6.83 -6.93 -8.20
N LEU A 80 7.05 -5.62 -8.11
CA LEU A 80 7.86 -4.87 -9.08
C LEU A 80 9.31 -5.35 -9.14
N ALA A 81 9.81 -5.99 -8.07
CA ALA A 81 11.16 -6.52 -8.01
C ALA A 81 11.38 -7.66 -9.02
N HIS A 82 10.32 -8.45 -9.30
CA HIS A 82 10.34 -9.53 -10.28
C HIS A 82 10.32 -9.04 -11.74
N ARG A 83 10.16 -7.72 -11.95
CA ARG A 83 10.19 -7.04 -13.26
C ARG A 83 9.17 -7.57 -14.26
N ASN A 84 8.01 -8.06 -13.80
CA ASN A 84 6.96 -8.46 -14.71
C ASN A 84 6.28 -7.20 -15.31
N ARG A 85 6.11 -7.22 -16.63
CA ARG A 85 5.51 -6.12 -17.39
C ARG A 85 4.02 -5.97 -17.15
N THR A 86 3.34 -6.91 -16.50
CA THR A 86 1.93 -6.74 -16.13
C THR A 86 1.75 -6.09 -14.77
N ASP A 87 2.81 -5.94 -13.99
CA ASP A 87 2.69 -5.47 -12.60
C ASP A 87 2.32 -4.00 -12.49
N VAL A 88 2.44 -3.20 -13.54
CA VAL A 88 2.08 -1.77 -13.50
C VAL A 88 0.99 -1.51 -14.52
N HIS A 89 -0.19 -1.10 -14.05
CA HIS A 89 -1.32 -0.77 -14.90
C HIS A 89 -0.99 0.37 -15.88
N ASP A 90 -1.53 0.31 -17.09
CA ASP A 90 -1.16 1.24 -18.17
C ASP A 90 -1.59 2.68 -17.88
N VAL A 91 -2.71 2.88 -17.18
CA VAL A 91 -3.12 4.21 -16.70
C VAL A 91 -2.07 4.83 -15.78
N LEU A 92 -1.48 4.03 -14.87
CA LEU A 92 -0.40 4.52 -13.98
C LEU A 92 0.86 4.84 -14.76
N ARG A 93 1.19 4.05 -15.80
CA ARG A 93 2.33 4.33 -16.68
C ARG A 93 2.12 5.58 -17.51
N ALA A 94 0.91 5.80 -18.02
CA ALA A 94 0.58 6.98 -18.81
C ALA A 94 0.76 8.25 -17.98
N GLN A 95 0.34 8.24 -16.71
CA GLN A 95 0.40 9.42 -15.84
C GLN A 95 1.76 9.62 -15.14
N TYR A 96 2.38 8.54 -14.66
CA TYR A 96 3.60 8.60 -13.83
C TYR A 96 4.81 7.92 -14.49
N GLY A 97 4.74 7.62 -15.78
CA GLY A 97 5.86 7.06 -16.53
C GLY A 97 6.38 5.74 -15.97
N ARG A 98 7.71 5.60 -15.92
CA ARG A 98 8.36 4.34 -15.56
C ARG A 98 8.44 4.13 -14.05
N PHE A 99 7.99 2.95 -13.62
CA PHE A 99 8.18 2.44 -12.27
C PHE A 99 9.51 1.69 -12.16
N THR A 100 10.26 1.99 -11.10
CA THR A 100 11.50 1.28 -10.80
C THR A 100 11.18 -0.03 -10.08
N PRO A 101 11.97 -1.10 -10.29
CA PRO A 101 11.74 -2.39 -9.62
C PRO A 101 11.77 -2.32 -8.08
N ARG A 102 12.42 -1.28 -7.53
CA ARG A 102 12.56 -1.07 -6.10
C ARG A 102 12.36 0.39 -5.76
N LEU A 103 11.80 0.65 -4.58
CA LEU A 103 11.61 1.98 -4.02
C LEU A 103 12.38 2.10 -2.71
N ARG A 104 13.36 3.02 -2.65
CA ARG A 104 14.07 3.32 -1.41
C ARG A 104 13.20 4.16 -0.48
N PHE A 105 12.94 3.66 0.72
CA PHE A 105 12.13 4.35 1.73
C PHE A 105 12.69 5.74 2.06
N GLU A 106 13.99 5.85 2.31
CA GLU A 106 14.68 7.12 2.63
C GLU A 106 14.41 8.22 1.58
N LYS A 107 14.30 7.83 0.31
CA LYS A 107 14.04 8.78 -0.79
C LYS A 107 12.61 9.29 -0.73
N LEU A 108 11.65 8.39 -0.47
CA LEU A 108 10.23 8.74 -0.29
C LEU A 108 10.05 9.60 0.96
N GLN A 109 10.57 9.15 2.10
CA GLN A 109 10.50 9.86 3.38
C GLN A 109 11.06 11.27 3.26
N ARG A 110 12.24 11.45 2.67
CA ARG A 110 12.85 12.78 2.49
C ARG A 110 11.97 13.72 1.67
N LEU A 111 11.27 13.23 0.64
CA LEU A 111 10.38 14.06 -0.16
C LEU A 111 9.10 14.41 0.59
N LEU A 112 8.50 13.45 1.30
CA LEU A 112 7.33 13.66 2.14
C LEU A 112 7.61 14.68 3.24
N THR A 113 8.73 14.54 3.96
CA THR A 113 9.16 15.52 4.98
C THR A 113 9.33 16.91 4.39
N ARG A 114 9.95 17.05 3.21
CA ARG A 114 10.10 18.36 2.54
C ARG A 114 8.77 18.99 2.13
N ARG A 115 7.71 18.19 1.97
CA ARG A 115 6.35 18.63 1.65
C ARG A 115 5.48 18.81 2.91
N GLY A 116 6.04 18.67 4.11
CA GLY A 116 5.29 18.80 5.37
C GLY A 116 4.40 17.59 5.68
N VAL A 117 4.70 16.42 5.11
CA VAL A 117 3.95 15.17 5.30
C VAL A 117 4.83 14.17 6.08
N PRO A 118 5.13 14.39 7.37
CA PRO A 118 5.99 13.50 8.12
C PRO A 118 5.33 12.14 8.32
N LEU A 119 6.16 11.09 8.38
CA LEU A 119 5.74 9.74 8.73
C LEU A 119 6.15 9.43 10.16
N VAL A 120 5.33 8.68 10.86
CA VAL A 120 5.60 8.21 12.22
C VAL A 120 5.83 6.71 12.18
N GLU A 121 6.97 6.26 12.70
CA GLU A 121 7.20 4.83 12.88
C GLU A 121 6.23 4.28 13.92
N ILE A 122 5.62 3.13 13.62
CA ILE A 122 4.70 2.43 14.52
C ILE A 122 5.24 1.01 14.77
N PRO A 123 4.94 0.42 15.94
CA PRO A 123 5.32 -0.96 16.18
C PRO A 123 4.72 -1.91 15.15
N GLU A 124 5.49 -2.95 14.81
CA GLU A 124 4.99 -4.07 14.04
C GLU A 124 3.98 -4.90 14.82
N ILE A 125 3.21 -5.72 14.10
CA ILE A 125 2.32 -6.71 14.72
C ILE A 125 3.18 -7.77 15.40
N PRO A 126 2.88 -8.17 16.66
CA PRO A 126 3.57 -9.26 17.32
C PRO A 126 3.60 -10.53 16.44
N GLY A 127 4.78 -11.14 16.32
CA GLY A 127 4.98 -12.37 15.55
C GLY A 127 5.48 -12.19 14.11
N THR A 128 5.53 -10.96 13.56
CA THR A 128 6.08 -10.72 12.21
C THR A 128 7.62 -10.70 12.16
N GLY A 129 8.29 -10.90 13.30
CA GLY A 129 9.75 -10.84 13.41
C GLY A 129 10.34 -9.44 13.12
N PRO A 130 11.68 -9.31 13.15
CA PRO A 130 12.37 -8.04 12.91
C PRO A 130 12.45 -7.63 11.42
N TYR A 131 11.84 -8.42 10.53
CA TYR A 131 12.00 -8.33 9.07
C TYR A 131 11.42 -7.07 8.47
N PHE A 132 10.44 -6.47 9.14
CA PHE A 132 9.71 -5.32 8.65
C PHE A 132 9.72 -4.15 9.64
N ARG A 133 9.57 -2.96 9.09
CA ARG A 133 9.32 -1.72 9.82
C ARG A 133 8.18 -0.97 9.16
N THR A 134 7.25 -0.43 9.93
CA THR A 134 6.06 0.21 9.42
C THR A 134 6.03 1.68 9.82
N PHE A 135 5.80 2.54 8.84
CA PHE A 135 5.69 3.97 8.99
C PHE A 135 4.30 4.43 8.54
N TRP A 136 3.66 5.27 9.34
CA TRP A 136 2.29 5.69 9.15
C TRP A 136 2.17 7.19 8.95
N GLN A 137 1.35 7.62 7.99
CA GLN A 137 0.95 9.00 7.79
C GLN A 137 -0.42 9.20 8.46
N PRO A 138 -0.53 10.04 9.51
CA PRO A 138 -1.76 10.13 10.31
C PRO A 138 -3.00 10.70 9.62
N ASP A 139 -2.82 11.65 8.70
CA ASP A 139 -3.91 12.38 8.05
C ASP A 139 -4.59 11.54 6.95
N SER A 140 -3.80 10.94 6.07
CA SER A 140 -4.22 10.04 5.00
C SER A 140 -4.42 8.60 5.47
N ARG A 141 -3.94 8.29 6.68
CA ARG A 141 -3.97 6.96 7.30
C ARG A 141 -3.23 5.90 6.49
N VAL A 142 -2.26 6.29 5.66
CA VAL A 142 -1.48 5.36 4.85
C VAL A 142 -0.31 4.80 5.65
N ALA A 143 -0.14 3.48 5.62
CA ALA A 143 1.00 2.78 6.20
C ALA A 143 1.94 2.29 5.10
N ILE A 144 3.24 2.36 5.39
CA ILE A 144 4.34 1.96 4.51
C ILE A 144 5.17 0.93 5.25
N THR A 145 5.23 -0.28 4.71
CA THR A 145 6.03 -1.37 5.26
C THR A 145 7.35 -1.47 4.50
N VAL A 146 8.46 -1.52 5.23
CA VAL A 146 9.82 -1.42 4.73
C VAL A 146 10.61 -2.64 5.22
N ILE A 147 11.52 -3.16 4.39
CA ILE A 147 12.44 -4.22 4.83
C ILE A 147 13.35 -3.68 5.95
N GLY A 148 13.20 -4.21 7.15
CA GLY A 148 13.98 -3.89 8.35
C GLY A 148 15.26 -4.71 8.47
N THR A 149 15.17 -6.03 8.24
CA THR A 149 16.31 -6.95 8.14
C THR A 149 16.01 -8.05 7.14
N TYR A 150 17.05 -8.71 6.62
CA TYR A 150 16.88 -9.90 5.80
C TYR A 150 16.44 -11.09 6.66
N GLY A 151 15.48 -11.86 6.15
CA GLY A 151 15.11 -13.17 6.65
C GLY A 151 14.96 -14.14 5.50
N GLU A 152 15.64 -15.27 5.59
CA GLU A 152 15.44 -16.39 4.67
C GLU A 152 13.97 -16.83 4.75
N HIS A 153 13.29 -16.92 3.60
CA HIS A 153 11.85 -17.18 3.45
C HIS A 153 10.89 -16.08 3.94
N GLU A 154 11.35 -15.13 4.75
CA GLU A 154 10.53 -14.07 5.34
C GLU A 154 10.55 -12.79 4.50
N THR A 155 11.64 -12.56 3.77
CA THR A 155 11.80 -11.38 2.90
C THR A 155 12.13 -11.80 1.47
N PRO A 156 11.61 -11.10 0.44
CA PRO A 156 11.97 -11.39 -0.95
C PRO A 156 13.46 -11.16 -1.21
N ASP A 157 14.14 -12.10 -1.87
CA ASP A 157 15.58 -12.03 -2.16
C ASP A 157 15.99 -10.82 -3.02
N ASP A 158 15.06 -10.33 -3.84
CA ASP A 158 15.32 -9.18 -4.73
C ASP A 158 15.22 -7.82 -4.01
N LEU A 159 14.67 -7.79 -2.78
CA LEU A 159 14.58 -6.60 -1.95
C LEU A 159 15.73 -6.51 -0.95
N ARG A 160 16.08 -5.28 -0.58
CA ARG A 160 17.14 -4.97 0.36
C ARG A 160 16.59 -4.20 1.56
N VAL A 161 17.30 -4.25 2.68
CA VAL A 161 17.03 -3.39 3.83
C VAL A 161 16.85 -1.93 3.40
N GLY A 162 15.74 -1.33 3.83
CA GLY A 162 15.31 0.03 3.45
C GLY A 162 14.56 0.14 2.12
N ASP A 163 14.29 -0.96 1.41
CA ASP A 163 13.33 -0.97 0.32
C ASP A 163 11.90 -1.05 0.86
N VAL A 164 10.98 -0.35 0.21
CA VAL A 164 9.54 -0.45 0.51
C VAL A 164 9.03 -1.79 0.01
N TYR A 165 8.44 -2.56 0.91
CA TYR A 165 7.82 -3.85 0.63
C TYR A 165 6.38 -3.67 0.14
N SER A 166 5.59 -2.88 0.87
CA SER A 166 4.21 -2.58 0.53
C SER A 166 3.77 -1.23 1.10
N VAL A 167 2.67 -0.72 0.56
CA VAL A 167 1.91 0.41 1.11
C VAL A 167 0.47 -0.05 1.25
N HIS A 168 -0.23 0.32 2.31
CA HIS A 168 -1.66 0.04 2.42
C HIS A 168 -2.39 1.16 3.15
N GLY A 169 -3.68 1.27 2.91
CA GLY A 169 -4.51 2.24 3.60
C GLY A 169 -6.00 1.96 3.45
N PRO A 170 -6.82 2.45 4.39
CA PRO A 170 -6.43 3.15 5.61
C PRO A 170 -6.01 2.18 6.73
N LEU A 171 -4.91 2.47 7.42
CA LEU A 171 -4.58 1.93 8.73
C LEU A 171 -5.17 2.86 9.81
N ARG A 172 -6.16 2.36 10.57
CA ARG A 172 -6.93 3.20 11.48
C ARG A 172 -6.12 3.59 12.73
N ALA A 173 -6.43 4.75 13.31
CA ALA A 173 -5.73 5.26 14.48
C ALA A 173 -5.89 4.36 15.71
N GLU A 174 -7.03 3.68 15.83
CA GLU A 174 -7.31 2.70 16.88
C GLU A 174 -6.35 1.51 16.80
N GLU A 175 -6.06 1.04 15.58
CA GLU A 175 -5.10 -0.04 15.38
C GLU A 175 -3.68 0.42 15.72
N VAL A 176 -3.30 1.64 15.32
CA VAL A 176 -2.00 2.22 15.69
C VAL A 176 -1.85 2.34 17.21
N ALA A 177 -2.90 2.78 17.91
CA ALA A 177 -2.91 2.87 19.37
C ALA A 177 -2.79 1.48 20.01
N TRP A 178 -3.53 0.49 19.49
CA TRP A 178 -3.44 -0.89 19.94
C TRP A 178 -2.02 -1.46 19.79
N ARG A 179 -1.39 -1.33 18.62
CA ARG A 179 -0.01 -1.80 18.39
C ARG A 179 0.99 -1.16 19.35
N ARG A 180 0.82 0.11 19.69
CA ARG A 180 1.65 0.82 20.68
C ARG A 180 1.47 0.30 22.10
N ALA A 181 0.24 -0.05 22.49
CA ALA A 181 -0.04 -0.62 23.80
C ALA A 181 0.61 -2.01 23.98
N GLN A 182 0.62 -2.84 22.93
CA GLN A 182 1.21 -4.19 22.98
C GLN A 182 2.72 -4.21 23.29
N VAL A 183 3.45 -3.13 23.00
CA VAL A 183 4.89 -3.01 23.32
C VAL A 183 5.13 -2.43 24.71
N GLN A 184 4.12 -1.79 25.31
CA GLN A 184 4.23 -1.15 26.63
C GLN A 184 3.85 -2.08 27.79
N GLU A 185 3.20 -3.21 27.54
CA GLU A 185 2.99 -4.23 28.58
C GLU A 185 4.27 -5.07 28.75
N PRO A 186 4.96 -4.99 29.90
CA PRO A 186 6.03 -5.90 30.22
C PRO A 186 5.44 -7.24 30.66
N VAL A 187 6.00 -8.34 30.12
CA VAL A 187 5.88 -9.68 30.71
C VAL A 187 6.60 -9.71 32.05
#